data_AF-A0A554IS67-F1
#
_entry.id   AF-A0A554IS67-F1
#
_cell.length_a   1.000
_cell.length_b   1.000
_cell.length_c   1.000
_cell.angle_alpha   90.00
_cell.angle_beta   90.00
_cell.angle_gamma   90.00
#
_symmetry.space_group_name_H-M   'P 1'
#
loop_
_entity.id
_entity.type
_entity.pdbx_description
1 polymer ?
#
loop_
_entity_poly.entity_id
_entity_poly.type
_entity_poly.pdbx_seq_one_letter_code
_entity_poly.pdbx_strand_id
1 'polypeptide(L)' 'MRGREVKSRNGLRTWIEVDRKAIRHNFNVFKKLIPKRTRLMAVVKSNAYGCGLVDFSREMERLG' A
#
# COMPACT_ATOMS: atom_id res chain seq x y z
N MET A 1 -7.49 -23.21 -1.62
CA MET A 1 -6.38 -22.22 -1.75
C MET A 1 -6.26 -21.87 -3.23
N ARG A 2 -6.59 -20.64 -3.66
CA ARG A 2 -6.42 -20.23 -5.07
C ARG A 2 -5.12 -19.45 -5.20
N GLY A 3 -4.14 -20.02 -5.89
CA GLY A 3 -2.92 -19.31 -6.27
C GLY A 3 -3.28 -18.06 -7.06
N ARG A 4 -2.72 -16.91 -6.68
CA ARG A 4 -2.90 -15.67 -7.44
C ARG A 4 -2.17 -15.84 -8.77
N GLU A 5 -2.90 -15.68 -9.86
CA GLU A 5 -2.37 -15.69 -11.21
C GLU A 5 -1.44 -14.47 -11.38
N VAL A 6 -0.14 -14.72 -11.48
CA VAL A 6 0.87 -13.68 -11.70
C VAL A 6 0.85 -13.34 -13.18
N LYS A 7 0.39 -12.13 -13.54
CA LYS A 7 0.47 -11.64 -14.93
C LYS A 7 1.90 -11.77 -15.43
N SER A 8 2.06 -12.24 -16.67
CA SER A 8 3.36 -12.35 -17.35
C SER A 8 4.13 -11.03 -17.28
N ARG A 9 5.32 -11.07 -16.65
CA ARG A 9 6.23 -9.94 -16.42
C ARG A 9 7.36 -9.93 -17.46
N ASN A 10 7.01 -10.08 -18.74
CA ASN A 10 7.98 -10.28 -19.82
C ASN A 10 9.08 -9.20 -19.83
N GLY A 11 10.34 -9.64 -19.79
CA GLY A 11 11.53 -8.79 -19.92
C GLY A 11 12.09 -8.22 -18.61
N LEU A 12 11.47 -8.45 -17.45
CA LEU A 12 11.99 -7.99 -16.15
C LEU A 12 12.83 -9.07 -15.47
N ARG A 13 14.08 -8.75 -15.10
CA ARG A 13 14.96 -9.63 -14.31
C ARG A 13 14.49 -9.82 -12.86
N THR A 14 13.98 -8.75 -12.26
CA THR A 14 13.50 -8.71 -10.86
C THR A 14 12.39 -7.68 -10.73
N TRP A 15 11.44 -7.89 -9.81
CA TRP A 15 10.36 -6.95 -9.53
C TRP A 15 9.99 -7.02 -8.03
N ILE A 16 9.23 -6.02 -7.58
CA ILE A 16 8.62 -6.00 -6.25
C ILE A 16 7.10 -6.09 -6.43
N GLU A 17 6.44 -6.94 -5.63
CA GLU A 17 4.98 -7.00 -5.58
C GLU A 17 4.49 -6.29 -4.31
N VAL A 18 3.56 -5.35 -4.48
CA VAL A 18 2.98 -4.56 -3.38
C VAL A 18 1.51 -4.92 -3.22
N ASP A 19 1.13 -5.48 -2.06
CA ASP A 19 -0.25 -5.93 -1.79
C ASP A 19 -1.12 -4.79 -1.24
N ARG A 20 -2.10 -4.33 -2.03
CA ARG A 20 -3.08 -3.31 -1.60
C ARG A 20 -3.93 -3.74 -0.41
N LYS A 21 -4.18 -5.04 -0.23
CA LYS A 21 -4.91 -5.55 0.95
C LYS A 21 -4.10 -5.36 2.23
N ALA A 22 -2.77 -5.52 2.16
CA ALA A 22 -1.89 -5.26 3.28
C ALA A 22 -1.87 -3.77 3.65
N ILE A 23 -1.84 -2.87 2.66
CA ILE A 23 -1.95 -1.42 2.88
C ILE A 23 -3.24 -1.08 3.63
N ARG A 24 -4.39 -1.58 3.16
CA ARG A 24 -5.71 -1.39 3.80
C ARG A 24 -5.76 -1.94 5.21
N HIS A 25 -5.21 -3.13 5.43
CA HIS A 25 -5.14 -3.73 6.76
C HIS A 25 -4.35 -2.81 7.72
N ASN A 26 -3.15 -2.37 7.32
CA ASN A 26 -2.30 -1.51 8.13
C ASN A 26 -2.96 -0.16 8.42
N PHE A 27 -3.60 0.47 7.43
CA PHE A 27 -4.38 1.69 7.63
C PHE A 27 -5.44 1.51 8.73
N ASN A 28 -6.22 0.43 8.67
CA ASN A 28 -7.25 0.14 9.66
C ASN A 28 -6.67 -0.12 11.06
N VAL A 29 -5.50 -0.76 11.14
CA VAL A 29 -4.79 -0.95 12.43
C VAL A 29 -4.43 0.41 13.02
N PHE A 30 -3.76 1.29 12.27
CA PHE A 30 -3.39 2.62 12.77
C PHE A 30 -4.60 3.48 13.12
N LYS A 31 -5.66 3.46 12.30
CA LYS A 31 -6.91 4.18 12.59
C LYS A 31 -7.59 3.72 13.88
N LYS A 32 -7.46 2.44 14.26
CA LYS A 32 -7.98 1.90 15.53
C LYS A 32 -7.14 2.29 16.74
N LEU A 33 -5.84 2.51 16.56
CA LEU A 33 -4.91 2.87 17.63
C LEU A 33 -4.98 4.34 18.04
N ILE A 34 -5.34 5.23 17.12
CA ILE A 34 -5.41 6.68 17.39
C ILE A 34 -6.83 7.13 17.81
N PRO A 35 -6.98 8.20 18.61
CA PRO A 35 -8.29 8.78 18.91
C PRO A 35 -9.07 9.13 17.66
N LYS A 36 -10.41 8.99 17.70
CA LYS A 36 -11.29 9.23 16.53
C LYS A 36 -11.14 10.62 15.91
N ARG A 37 -10.77 11.63 16.71
CA ARG A 37 -10.55 13.03 16.26
C ARG A 37 -9.17 13.29 15.65
N THR A 38 -8.25 12.32 15.72
CA THR A 38 -6.88 12.48 15.22
C THR A 38 -6.80 12.14 13.74
N ARG A 39 -6.18 13.02 12.95
CA ARG A 39 -5.89 12.78 11.53
C ARG A 39 -4.69 11.85 11.40
N LEU A 40 -4.75 10.96 10.40
CA LEU A 40 -3.64 10.08 10.05
C LEU A 40 -2.95 10.65 8.81
N MET A 41 -1.64 10.80 8.84
CA MET A 41 -0.85 11.23 7.69
C MET A 41 0.04 10.07 7.23
N ALA A 42 -0.16 9.62 5.99
CA ALA A 42 0.70 8.64 5.36
C ALA A 42 1.99 9.32 4.86
N VAL A 43 3.14 8.97 5.43
CA VAL A 43 4.43 9.53 4.98
C VAL A 43 4.92 8.74 3.77
N VAL A 44 5.09 9.41 2.64
CA VAL A 44 5.42 8.78 1.35
C VAL A 44 6.80 9.15 0.81
N LYS A 45 7.72 9.59 1.67
CA LYS A 45 9.10 9.92 1.27
C LYS A 45 9.81 8.72 0.59
N SER A 46 10.85 9.02 -0.17
CA SER A 46 11.70 8.01 -0.82
C SER A 46 10.89 7.00 -1.67
N ASN A 47 10.00 7.51 -2.53
CA ASN A 47 9.13 6.70 -3.38
C ASN A 47 8.20 5.76 -2.58
N ALA A 48 7.59 6.28 -1.51
CA ALA A 48 6.85 5.48 -0.52
C ALA A 48 7.67 4.29 0.00
N TYR A 49 8.94 4.53 0.38
CA TYR A 49 9.87 3.50 0.84
C TYR A 49 10.06 2.34 -0.16
N GLY A 50 9.99 2.63 -1.47
CA GLY A 50 10.11 1.63 -2.53
C GLY A 50 8.80 0.93 -2.91
N CYS A 51 7.68 1.26 -2.26
CA CYS A 51 6.35 0.72 -2.60
C CYS A 51 5.68 1.41 -3.81
N GLY A 52 6.29 2.48 -4.33
CA GLY A 52 5.75 3.26 -5.45
C GLY A 52 4.92 4.45 -4.98
N LEU A 53 5.44 5.66 -5.22
CA LEU A 53 4.90 6.91 -4.70
C LEU A 53 3.44 7.14 -5.11
N VAL A 54 3.17 7.10 -6.40
CA VAL A 54 1.87 7.48 -6.96
C VAL A 54 0.81 6.45 -6.59
N ASP A 55 1.09 5.17 -6.79
CA ASP A 55 0.13 4.09 -6.52
C ASP A 55 -0.20 3.98 -5.03
N PHE A 56 0.81 4.07 -4.16
CA PHE A 56 0.60 4.06 -2.72
C PHE A 56 -0.18 5.29 -2.25
N SER A 57 0.19 6.49 -2.72
CA SER A 57 -0.50 7.73 -2.31
C SER A 57 -1.96 7.73 -2.72
N ARG A 58 -2.29 7.25 -3.94
CA ARG A 58 -3.68 7.11 -4.40
C ARG A 58 -4.47 6.09 -3.58
N GLU A 59 -3.86 4.97 -3.19
CA GLU A 59 -4.56 4.00 -2.33
C GLU A 59 -4.81 4.57 -0.92
N MET A 60 -3.88 5.35 -0.35
CA MET A 60 -4.08 6.02 0.93
C MET A 60 -5.15 7.12 0.85
N GLU A 61 -5.16 7.93 -0.21
CA GLU A 61 -6.20 8.92 -0.48
C GLU A 61 -7.59 8.26 -0.57
N ARG A 62 -7.68 7.11 -1.25
CA ARG A 62 -8.92 6.34 -1.36
C ARG A 62 -9.39 5.74 -0.03
N LEU A 63 -8.46 5.47 0.90
CA LEU A 63 -8.76 4.89 2.20
C LEU A 63 -9.30 5.91 3.21
N GLY A 64 -8.89 7.18 3.10
CA GLY A 64 -9.45 8.30 3.88
C GLY A 64 -8.44 9.23 4.51
#